data_AF-A0A1F9FTP9-F1
#
_entry.id   AF-A0A1F9FTP9-F1
#
_cell.length_a   1.000
_cell.length_b   1.000
_cell.length_c   1.000
_cell.angle_alpha   90.00
_cell.angle_beta   90.00
_cell.angle_gamma   90.00
#
_symmetry.space_group_name_H-M   'P 1'
#
loop_
_entity.id
_entity.type
_entity.pdbx_description
1 polymer ?
#
loop_
_entity_poly.entity_id
_entity_poly.type
_entity_poly.pdbx_seq_one_letter_code
_entity_poly.pdbx_strand_id
1 'polypeptide(L)'
;MQVILQEDVPDLGKAGEIVTVRSGFGRNFLLPKKKALLANSENVKELEHQKRIALAKREKQKEAALGLAKKIEALPVQLTREVGEEEKMFGSVTVKDIAEALNAKGVEVDRRNLQLHEPIRQLGNFEIPLKIHTEVTAIVKVSVLKK
;
A
#
# COMPACT_ATOMS: atom_id res chain seq x y z
N MET A 1 23.88 -30.72 0.79
CA MET A 1 22.83 -30.77 -0.26
C MET A 1 22.13 -29.43 -0.27
N GLN A 2 21.96 -28.81 -1.44
CA GLN A 2 21.26 -27.53 -1.54
C GLN A 2 19.78 -27.74 -1.83
N VAL A 3 18.93 -26.99 -1.12
CA VAL A 3 17.48 -27.04 -1.26
C VAL A 3 16.90 -25.63 -1.28
N ILE A 4 15.81 -25.44 -2.00
CA ILE A 4 15.01 -24.21 -2.03
C ILE A 4 13.85 -24.42 -1.07
N LEU A 5 13.74 -23.61 -0.02
CA LEU A 5 12.61 -23.70 0.90
C LEU A 5 11.31 -23.24 0.22
N GLN A 6 10.23 -23.97 0.41
CA GLN A 6 8.89 -23.58 -0.06
C GLN A 6 8.06 -22.93 1.05
N GLU A 7 8.40 -23.20 2.31
CA GLU A 7 7.77 -22.63 3.50
C GLU A 7 8.84 -22.10 4.45
N ASP A 8 8.41 -21.26 5.38
CA ASP A 8 9.28 -20.78 6.46
C ASP A 8 9.58 -21.95 7.41
N VAL A 9 10.87 -22.25 7.59
CA VAL A 9 11.32 -23.32 8.48
C VAL A 9 12.10 -22.69 9.63
N PRO A 10 11.66 -22.87 10.88
CA PRO A 10 12.40 -22.41 12.06
C PRO A 10 13.84 -22.90 12.02
N ASP A 11 14.78 -22.03 12.40
CA ASP A 11 16.23 -22.28 12.43
C ASP A 11 16.92 -22.53 11.08
N LEU A 12 16.19 -22.47 9.96
CA LEU A 12 16.76 -22.73 8.63
C LEU A 12 16.62 -21.54 7.67
N GLY A 13 15.46 -20.90 7.60
CA GLY A 13 15.25 -19.76 6.71
C GLY A 13 13.80 -19.54 6.30
N LYS A 14 13.60 -18.57 5.40
CA LYS A 14 12.28 -18.23 4.86
C LYS A 14 11.97 -18.92 3.54
N ALA A 15 10.69 -18.97 3.18
CA ALA A 15 10.23 -19.46 1.88
C ALA A 15 10.93 -18.71 0.73
N GLY A 16 11.44 -19.47 -0.24
CA GLY A 16 12.16 -18.95 -1.41
C GLY A 16 13.65 -18.69 -1.20
N GLU A 17 14.22 -19.11 -0.07
CA GLU A 17 15.67 -19.08 0.18
C GLU A 17 16.34 -20.39 -0.23
N ILE A 18 17.57 -20.28 -0.76
CA ILE A 18 18.43 -21.42 -1.07
C ILE A 18 19.33 -21.68 0.14
N VAL A 19 19.16 -22.84 0.76
CA VAL A 19 19.88 -23.21 1.98
C VAL A 19 20.66 -24.50 1.77
N THR A 20 21.82 -24.59 2.40
CA THR A 20 22.64 -25.81 2.38
C THR A 20 22.35 -26.63 3.62
N VAL A 21 21.76 -27.82 3.43
CA VAL A 21 21.40 -28.74 4.51
C VAL A 21 22.17 -30.06 4.43
N ARG A 22 22.19 -30.78 5.54
CA ARG A 22 22.67 -32.16 5.59
C ARG A 22 21.78 -33.04 4.69
N SER A 23 22.41 -33.91 3.91
CA SER A 23 21.71 -34.72 2.89
C SER A 23 20.56 -35.57 3.46
N GLY A 24 20.74 -36.17 4.64
CA GLY A 24 19.69 -36.95 5.31
C GLY A 24 18.49 -36.11 5.74
N PHE A 25 18.72 -34.90 6.27
CA PHE A 25 17.65 -34.00 6.68
C PHE A 25 16.80 -33.55 5.49
N GLY A 26 17.45 -33.21 4.36
CA GLY A 26 16.72 -32.85 3.16
C GLY A 26 15.92 -34.01 2.55
N ARG A 27 16.53 -35.19 2.38
CA ARG A 27 15.88 -36.35 1.73
C ARG A 27 14.78 -36.99 2.57
N ASN A 28 14.94 -37.04 3.89
CA ASN A 28 14.00 -37.79 4.75
C ASN A 28 12.92 -36.88 5.36
N PHE A 29 13.16 -35.56 5.46
CA PHE A 29 12.24 -34.64 6.09
C PHE A 29 11.73 -33.55 5.15
N LEU A 30 12.62 -32.74 4.55
CA LEU A 30 12.19 -31.55 3.81
C LEU A 30 11.52 -31.88 2.46
N LEU A 31 12.09 -32.78 1.67
CA LEU A 31 11.54 -33.16 0.36
C LEU A 31 10.22 -33.94 0.48
N PRO A 32 10.12 -35.01 1.30
CA PRO A 32 8.88 -35.79 1.41
C PRO A 32 7.71 -34.99 1.98
N LYS A 33 8.00 -34.06 2.90
CA LYS A 33 6.99 -33.16 3.47
C LYS A 33 6.70 -31.93 2.62
N LYS A 34 7.28 -31.83 1.41
CA LYS A 34 7.11 -30.69 0.49
C LYS A 34 7.48 -29.34 1.11
N LYS A 35 8.39 -29.34 2.09
CA LYS A 35 8.90 -28.12 2.74
C LYS A 35 10.02 -27.46 1.93
N ALA A 36 10.69 -28.24 1.07
CA ALA A 36 11.73 -27.74 0.20
C ALA A 36 11.80 -28.52 -1.13
N LEU A 37 12.27 -27.85 -2.17
CA LEU A 37 12.63 -28.43 -3.46
C LEU A 37 14.13 -28.61 -3.56
N LEU A 38 14.58 -29.52 -4.43
CA LEU A 38 16.00 -29.65 -4.71
C LEU A 38 16.49 -28.44 -5.51
N ALA A 39 17.61 -27.83 -5.10
CA ALA A 39 18.19 -26.68 -5.80
C ALA A 39 18.98 -27.14 -7.04
N ASN A 40 18.27 -27.64 -8.06
CA ASN A 40 18.86 -27.88 -9.37
C ASN A 40 18.89 -26.57 -10.19
N SER A 41 19.66 -26.54 -11.27
CA SER A 41 19.80 -25.35 -12.13
C SER A 41 18.47 -24.87 -12.72
N GLU A 42 17.53 -25.78 -12.97
CA GLU A 42 16.19 -25.48 -13.46
C GLU A 42 15.33 -24.77 -12.41
N ASN A 43 15.20 -25.34 -11.22
CA ASN A 43 14.40 -24.77 -10.12
C ASN A 43 14.98 -23.44 -9.62
N VAL A 44 16.30 -23.28 -9.64
CA VAL A 44 16.94 -22.00 -9.30
C VAL A 44 16.57 -20.93 -10.35
N LYS A 45 16.66 -21.25 -11.64
CA LYS A 45 16.25 -20.32 -12.71
C LYS A 45 14.77 -19.97 -12.64
N GLU A 46 13.91 -20.94 -12.36
CA GLU A 46 12.47 -20.71 -12.21
C GLU A 46 12.18 -19.79 -11.01
N LEU A 47 12.84 -20.03 -9.87
CA LEU A 47 12.72 -19.17 -8.69
C LEU A 47 13.18 -17.73 -9.00
N GLU A 48 14.30 -17.56 -9.70
CA GLU A 48 14.78 -16.24 -10.12
C GLU A 48 13.82 -15.56 -11.10
N HIS A 49 13.25 -16.32 -12.03
CA HIS A 49 12.26 -15.82 -12.98
C HIS A 49 10.99 -15.34 -12.27
N GLN A 50 10.45 -16.15 -11.36
CA GLN A 50 9.29 -15.79 -10.54
C GLN A 50 9.58 -14.56 -9.67
N LYS A 51 10.76 -14.50 -9.04
CA LYS A 51 11.19 -13.32 -8.26
C LYS A 51 11.24 -12.07 -9.13
N ARG A 52 11.78 -12.17 -10.35
CA ARG A 52 11.85 -11.05 -11.30
C ARG A 52 10.47 -10.58 -11.73
N ILE A 53 9.55 -11.50 -12.06
CA ILE A 53 8.18 -11.15 -12.41
C ILE A 53 7.46 -10.47 -11.24
N ALA A 54 7.62 -11.02 -10.03
CA ALA A 54 7.01 -10.45 -8.82
C ALA A 54 7.55 -9.04 -8.52
N LEU A 55 8.86 -8.82 -8.69
CA LEU A 55 9.49 -7.51 -8.54
C LEU A 55 8.96 -6.52 -9.60
N ALA A 56 8.98 -6.89 -10.87
CA ALA A 56 8.48 -6.03 -11.96
C ALA A 56 7.00 -5.67 -11.75
N LYS A 57 6.18 -6.61 -11.28
CA LYS A 57 4.77 -6.35 -10.94
C LYS A 57 4.63 -5.37 -9.77
N ARG A 58 5.45 -5.54 -8.72
CA ARG A 58 5.49 -4.63 -7.57
C ARG A 58 5.90 -3.22 -7.97
N GLU A 59 6.95 -3.09 -8.77
CA GLU A 59 7.43 -1.80 -9.27
C GLU A 59 6.35 -1.12 -10.12
N LYS A 60 5.73 -1.84 -11.04
CA LYS A 60 4.63 -1.29 -11.86
C LYS A 60 3.44 -0.81 -11.01
N GLN A 61 3.09 -1.55 -9.96
CA GLN A 61 2.03 -1.13 -9.03
C GLN A 61 2.43 0.12 -8.24
N LYS A 62 3.68 0.20 -7.80
CA LYS A 62 4.24 1.36 -7.11
C LYS A 62 4.27 2.59 -8.01
N GLU A 63 4.72 2.46 -9.25
CA GLU A 63 4.71 3.55 -10.23
C GLU A 63 3.30 4.05 -10.52
N ALA A 64 2.34 3.14 -10.70
CA ALA A 64 0.93 3.51 -10.87
C ALA A 64 0.39 4.26 -9.64
N ALA A 65 0.71 3.79 -8.43
CA ALA A 65 0.31 4.45 -7.19
C ALA A 65 0.96 5.85 -7.03
N LEU A 66 2.24 6.00 -7.38
CA LEU A 66 2.94 7.29 -7.40
C LEU A 66 2.33 8.25 -8.42
N GLY A 67 1.94 7.74 -9.60
CA GLY A 67 1.24 8.52 -10.61
C GLY A 67 -0.11 9.05 -10.12
N LEU A 68 -0.88 8.21 -9.41
CA LEU A 68 -2.13 8.62 -8.77
C LEU A 68 -1.89 9.63 -7.64
N ALA A 69 -0.87 9.42 -6.80
CA ALA A 69 -0.51 10.34 -5.73
C ALA A 69 -0.26 11.75 -6.25
N LYS A 70 0.54 11.88 -7.31
CA LYS A 70 0.81 13.19 -7.96
C LYS A 70 -0.45 13.85 -8.51
N LYS A 71 -1.37 13.07 -9.09
CA LYS A 71 -2.65 13.60 -9.58
C LYS A 71 -3.50 14.14 -8.43
N ILE A 72 -3.54 13.44 -7.30
CA ILE A 72 -4.27 13.84 -6.10
C ILE A 72 -3.67 15.11 -5.50
N GLU A 73 -2.34 15.17 -5.36
CA GLU A 73 -1.65 16.33 -4.80
C GLU A 73 -1.78 17.59 -5.67
N ALA A 74 -1.92 17.42 -6.99
CA ALA A 74 -2.15 18.51 -7.93
C ALA A 74 -3.60 19.04 -7.92
N LEU A 75 -4.55 18.33 -7.29
CA LEU A 75 -5.96 18.69 -7.26
C LEU A 75 -6.37 19.20 -5.86
N PRO A 76 -6.16 20.50 -5.55
CA PRO A 76 -6.62 21.06 -4.28
C PRO A 76 -8.14 21.01 -4.22
N VAL A 77 -8.68 20.43 -3.15
CA VAL A 77 -10.13 20.31 -2.93
C VAL A 77 -10.60 21.54 -2.18
N GLN A 78 -11.60 22.24 -2.73
CA GLN A 78 -12.21 23.40 -2.08
C GLN A 78 -13.60 23.01 -1.59
N LEU A 79 -13.87 23.22 -0.30
CA LEU A 79 -15.15 22.96 0.33
C LEU A 79 -15.68 24.26 0.92
N THR A 80 -16.86 24.69 0.48
CA THR A 80 -17.52 25.88 1.00
C THR A 80 -18.53 25.51 2.09
N ARG A 81 -18.49 26.22 3.22
CA ARG A 81 -19.43 26.03 4.34
C ARG A 81 -19.83 27.36 4.96
N GLU A 82 -21.01 27.36 5.58
CA GLU A 82 -21.51 28.50 6.34
C GLU A 82 -20.84 28.58 7.71
N VAL A 83 -20.59 29.80 8.17
CA VAL A 83 -19.76 30.09 9.34
C VAL A 83 -20.52 31.09 10.20
N GLY A 84 -20.59 30.81 11.51
CA GLY A 84 -21.22 31.71 12.49
C GLY A 84 -20.35 32.90 12.88
N GLU A 85 -20.85 33.72 13.80
CA GLU A 85 -20.20 34.96 14.26
C GLU A 85 -18.84 34.73 14.95
N GLU A 86 -18.58 33.54 15.52
CA GLU A 86 -17.31 33.19 16.19
C GLU A 86 -16.32 32.40 15.30
N GLU A 87 -16.38 32.51 13.97
CA GLU A 87 -15.56 31.69 13.03
C GLU A 87 -15.77 30.16 13.16
N LYS A 88 -16.72 29.72 13.98
CA LYS A 88 -17.15 28.33 14.07
C LYS A 88 -17.99 27.96 12.85
N MET A 89 -17.56 26.91 12.15
CA MET A 89 -18.31 26.34 11.04
C MET A 89 -19.63 25.73 11.53
N PHE A 90 -20.71 25.94 10.77
CA PHE A 90 -21.92 25.13 10.91
C PHE A 90 -21.67 23.72 10.36
N GLY A 91 -21.54 22.75 11.26
CA GLY A 91 -21.27 21.35 10.93
C GLY A 91 -19.78 21.00 10.98
N SER A 92 -19.42 19.93 10.26
CA SER A 92 -18.04 19.46 10.16
C SER A 92 -17.78 18.88 8.79
N VAL A 93 -16.58 19.10 8.24
CA VAL A 93 -16.12 18.37 7.07
C VAL A 93 -15.63 17.00 7.50
N THR A 94 -16.28 15.98 6.97
CA THR A 94 -15.95 14.57 7.24
C THR A 94 -15.22 13.95 6.07
N VAL A 95 -14.71 12.74 6.28
CA VAL A 95 -14.09 11.91 5.24
C VAL A 95 -15.02 11.72 4.03
N LYS A 96 -16.35 11.67 4.25
CA LYS A 96 -17.32 11.52 3.16
C LYS A 96 -17.32 12.73 2.24
N ASP A 97 -17.35 13.93 2.80
CA ASP A 97 -17.37 15.19 2.04
C ASP A 97 -16.10 15.33 1.18
N ILE A 98 -14.94 14.95 1.74
CA ILE A 98 -13.66 15.00 1.04
C ILE A 98 -13.62 13.97 -0.10
N ALA A 99 -14.09 12.74 0.16
CA ALA A 99 -14.14 11.69 -0.85
C ALA A 99 -15.10 12.06 -2.00
N GLU A 100 -16.26 12.64 -1.68
CA GLU A 100 -17.23 13.11 -2.68
C GLU A 100 -16.66 14.26 -3.53
N ALA A 101 -15.95 15.21 -2.91
CA ALA A 101 -15.32 16.30 -3.62
C ALA A 101 -14.14 15.84 -4.51
N LEU A 102 -13.40 14.80 -4.09
CA LEU A 102 -12.39 14.15 -4.93
C LEU A 102 -13.03 13.39 -6.10
N ASN A 103 -14.14 12.69 -5.84
CA ASN A 103 -14.88 11.95 -6.88
C ASN A 103 -15.47 12.91 -7.93
N ALA A 104 -15.98 14.07 -7.53
CA ALA A 104 -16.44 15.12 -8.43
C ALA A 104 -15.32 15.65 -9.35
N LYS A 105 -14.05 15.50 -8.96
CA LYS A 105 -12.87 15.85 -9.76
C LYS A 105 -12.33 14.67 -10.59
N GLY A 106 -13.05 13.55 -10.62
CA GLY A 106 -12.69 12.35 -11.38
C GLY A 106 -11.66 11.46 -10.70
N VAL A 107 -11.42 11.63 -9.39
CA VAL A 107 -10.56 10.73 -8.62
C VAL A 107 -11.39 9.95 -7.62
N GLU A 108 -11.60 8.67 -7.92
CA GLU A 108 -12.34 7.77 -7.03
C GLU A 108 -11.42 7.32 -5.88
N VAL A 109 -11.82 7.63 -4.65
CA VAL A 109 -11.04 7.35 -3.44
C VAL A 109 -11.89 6.62 -2.41
N ASP A 110 -11.37 5.52 -1.86
CA ASP A 110 -12.00 4.84 -0.73
C ASP A 110 -11.81 5.68 0.55
N ARG A 111 -12.93 5.93 1.24
CA ARG A 111 -12.99 6.63 2.51
C ARG A 111 -12.11 5.97 3.59
N ARG A 112 -11.90 4.65 3.52
CA ARG A 112 -11.05 3.91 4.47
C ARG A 112 -9.57 4.27 4.38
N ASN A 113 -9.16 4.79 3.23
CA ASN A 113 -7.77 5.14 2.96
C ASN A 113 -7.42 6.56 3.42
N LEU A 114 -8.43 7.41 3.67
CA LEU A 114 -8.26 8.77 4.19
C LEU A 114 -7.98 8.73 5.69
N GLN A 115 -6.82 9.23 6.09
CA GLN A 115 -6.40 9.31 7.48
C GLN A 115 -6.83 10.64 8.09
N LEU A 116 -8.11 10.75 8.41
CA LEU A 116 -8.67 11.89 9.14
C LEU A 116 -9.01 11.45 10.56
N HIS A 117 -8.24 11.91 11.54
CA HIS A 117 -8.46 11.57 12.96
C HIS A 117 -9.67 12.31 13.54
N GLU A 118 -9.82 13.59 13.22
CA GLU A 118 -10.91 14.43 13.71
C GLU A 118 -11.59 15.17 12.54
N PRO A 119 -12.93 15.28 12.54
CA PRO A 119 -13.65 16.10 11.57
C PRO A 119 -13.23 17.57 11.65
N ILE A 120 -13.08 18.23 10.49
CA ILE A 120 -12.65 19.62 10.43
C ILE A 120 -13.84 20.53 10.74
N ARG A 121 -13.70 21.39 11.75
CA ARG A 121 -14.75 22.33 12.23
C ARG A 121 -14.36 23.81 12.09
N GLN A 122 -13.21 24.08 11.48
CA GLN A 122 -12.65 25.40 11.31
C GLN A 122 -12.41 25.68 9.83
N LEU A 123 -12.42 26.96 9.48
CA LEU A 123 -11.95 27.41 8.17
C LEU A 123 -10.43 27.29 8.09
N GLY A 124 -9.91 27.12 6.88
CA GLY A 124 -8.47 27.06 6.65
C GLY A 124 -8.05 25.98 5.67
N ASN A 125 -6.74 25.79 5.58
CA ASN A 125 -6.12 24.78 4.73
C ASN A 125 -5.69 23.60 5.59
N PHE A 126 -6.10 22.41 5.20
CA PHE A 126 -5.82 21.16 5.88
C PHE A 126 -5.14 20.20 4.91
N GLU A 127 -4.13 19.51 5.40
CA GLU A 127 -3.42 18.47 4.66
C GLU A 127 -3.84 17.12 5.23
N ILE A 128 -4.46 16.29 4.40
CA ILE A 128 -5.03 15.02 4.83
C ILE A 128 -4.27 13.89 4.13
N PRO A 129 -3.59 13.02 4.88
CA PRO A 129 -2.89 11.88 4.29
C PRO A 129 -3.89 10.86 3.75
N LEU A 130 -3.66 10.44 2.51
CA LEU A 130 -4.42 9.42 1.81
C LEU A 130 -3.49 8.24 1.47
N LYS A 131 -3.79 7.08 2.05
CA LYS A 131 -3.02 5.86 1.81
C LYS A 131 -3.46 5.18 0.51
N ILE A 132 -2.68 5.31 -0.56
CA ILE A 132 -3.00 4.72 -1.88
C ILE A 132 -2.47 3.28 -1.97
N HIS A 133 -1.26 3.06 -1.46
CA HIS A 133 -0.61 1.75 -1.47
C HIS A 133 0.16 1.51 -0.18
N THR A 134 0.61 0.28 0.08
CA THR A 134 1.36 -0.08 1.30
C THR A 134 2.58 0.80 1.51
N GLU A 135 3.23 1.22 0.43
CA GLU A 135 4.42 2.08 0.44
C GLU A 135 4.16 3.53 -0.03
N VAL A 136 2.94 3.88 -0.43
CA VAL A 136 2.64 5.20 -1.03
C VAL A 136 1.47 5.88 -0.34
N THR A 137 1.76 7.03 0.25
CA THR A 137 0.79 7.95 0.85
C THR A 137 0.83 9.26 0.07
N ALA A 138 -0.33 9.78 -0.32
CA ALA A 138 -0.48 11.08 -0.97
C ALA A 138 -1.04 12.10 0.01
N ILE A 139 -0.75 13.38 -0.20
CA ILE A 139 -1.29 14.47 0.64
C ILE A 139 -2.43 15.17 -0.11
N VAL A 140 -3.65 15.07 0.42
CA VAL A 140 -4.80 15.81 -0.11
C VAL A 140 -4.83 17.18 0.53
N LYS A 141 -4.72 18.24 -0.27
CA LYS A 141 -4.89 19.62 0.18
C LYS A 141 -6.36 19.99 0.15
N VAL A 142 -6.93 20.23 1.33
CA VAL A 142 -8.33 20.62 1.51
C VAL A 142 -8.39 22.06 2.01
N SER A 143 -8.96 22.95 1.20
CA SER A 143 -9.25 24.33 1.57
C SER A 143 -10.70 24.48 1.94
N VAL A 144 -10.96 24.84 3.19
CA VAL A 144 -12.28 25.13 3.72
C VAL A 144 -12.50 26.63 3.67
N LEU A 145 -13.45 27.06 2.83
CA LEU A 145 -13.76 28.46 2.56
C LEU A 145 -15.15 28.81 3.10
N LYS A 146 -15.32 30.08 3.49
CA LYS A 146 -16.62 30.63 3.83
C LYS A 146 -17.48 30.74 2.56
N LYS A 147 -18.71 30.26 2.63
CA LYS A 147 -19.72 30.41 1.58
C LYS A 147 -20.22 31.84 1.46
#